data_AF-A0A8S9YHK7-F1
#
_entry.id   AF-A0A8S9YHK7-F1
#
_cell.length_a   1.000
_cell.length_b   1.000
_cell.length_c   1.000
_cell.angle_alpha   90.00
_cell.angle_beta   90.00
_cell.angle_gamma   90.00
#
_symmetry.space_group_name_H-M   'P 1'
#
loop_
_entity.id
_entity.type
_entity.pdbx_description
1 polymer ?
#
loop_
_entity_poly.entity_id
_entity_poly.type
_entity_poly.pdbx_seq_one_letter_code
_entity_poly.pdbx_strand_id
1 'polypeptide(L)'
;MRTVCAIVVLQTLHLIGFSEGQSQTENGVINRKIFNTRMLKIHNYFRRAVTKGVVKPCAKPMPDLTWNPVLASASQKWAEGCVYDHDDNRGDNVGENLSYSFDRKAK
;
A
#
# COMPACT_ATOMS: atom_id res chain seq x y z
N MET A 1 3.09 6.30 25.32
CA MET A 1 3.49 6.47 23.90
C MET A 1 3.13 5.20 23.16
N ARG A 2 2.18 5.23 22.23
CA ARG A 2 1.91 4.10 21.33
C ARG A 2 2.82 4.29 20.12
N THR A 3 3.74 3.36 19.88
CA THR A 3 4.66 3.36 18.74
C THR A 3 3.84 3.39 17.44
N VAL A 4 4.05 4.39 16.59
CA VAL A 4 3.29 4.57 15.34
C VAL A 4 4.07 3.91 14.23
N CYS A 5 3.68 2.72 13.79
CA CYS A 5 4.32 2.09 12.63
C CYS A 5 3.55 2.44 11.35
N ALA A 6 4.21 3.18 10.46
CA ALA A 6 3.68 3.54 9.15
C ALA A 6 3.71 2.30 8.23
N ILE A 7 2.63 2.06 7.50
CA ILE A 7 2.61 1.10 6.39
C ILE A 7 3.01 1.87 5.14
N VAL A 8 4.20 1.58 4.63
CA VAL A 8 4.68 2.11 3.35
C VAL A 8 3.99 1.31 2.24
N VAL A 9 3.03 1.93 1.55
CA VAL A 9 2.34 1.34 0.40
C VAL A 9 2.92 2.00 -0.84
N LEU A 10 3.92 1.35 -1.43
CA LEU A 10 4.68 1.90 -2.54
C LEU A 10 3.88 1.85 -3.85
N GLN A 11 3.11 2.90 -4.22
CA GLN A 11 2.56 3.10 -5.57
C GLN A 11 2.13 4.54 -5.90
N THR A 12 2.31 4.96 -7.16
CA THR A 12 1.78 6.21 -7.71
C THR A 12 0.23 6.27 -7.74
N LEU A 13 -0.31 7.07 -6.81
CA LEU A 13 -1.44 8.02 -6.80
C LEU A 13 -2.88 7.71 -7.31
N HIS A 14 -3.79 8.07 -6.40
CA HIS A 14 -5.16 8.63 -6.47
C HIS A 14 -6.43 7.74 -6.34
N LEU A 15 -7.11 8.04 -5.22
CA LEU A 15 -8.54 7.98 -4.85
C LEU A 15 -9.08 6.72 -4.12
N ILE A 16 -9.14 6.91 -2.80
CA ILE A 16 -10.18 6.55 -1.82
C ILE A 16 -11.14 5.42 -2.26
N GLY A 17 -10.84 4.23 -1.79
CA GLY A 17 -11.79 3.12 -1.68
C GLY A 17 -11.41 2.28 -0.48
N PHE A 18 -11.92 2.63 0.70
CA PHE A 18 -11.90 1.73 1.85
C PHE A 18 -12.80 0.53 1.51
N SER A 19 -12.23 -0.55 1.00
CA SER A 19 -12.79 -1.86 1.31
C SER A 19 -12.28 -2.21 2.70
N GLU A 20 -13.16 -2.41 3.67
CA GLU A 20 -12.83 -3.04 4.95
C GLU A 20 -12.29 -4.45 4.68
N GLY A 21 -11.01 -4.53 4.33
CA GLY A 21 -10.29 -5.77 4.22
C GLY A 21 -10.02 -6.24 5.64
N GLN A 22 -10.93 -7.03 6.20
CA GLN A 22 -10.65 -7.75 7.43
C GLN A 22 -9.29 -8.43 7.29
N SER A 23 -8.39 -8.07 8.19
CA SER A 23 -7.15 -8.78 8.45
C SER A 23 -7.55 -10.20 8.80
N GLN A 24 -7.38 -11.13 7.85
CA GLN A 24 -7.55 -12.54 8.10
C GLN A 24 -6.29 -12.97 8.85
N THR A 25 -6.33 -12.87 10.17
CA THR A 25 -5.28 -13.38 11.05
C THR A 25 -5.68 -14.79 11.50
N GLU A 26 -4.99 -15.79 11.01
CA GLU A 26 -4.82 -17.04 11.74
C GLU A 26 -3.54 -16.83 12.58
N ASN A 27 -3.68 -16.81 13.91
CA ASN A 27 -2.57 -16.70 14.87
C ASN A 27 -1.72 -15.41 14.80
N GLY A 28 -2.28 -14.27 14.41
CA GLY A 28 -1.57 -12.98 14.45
C GLY A 28 -0.42 -12.82 13.44
N VAL A 29 -0.22 -13.79 12.55
CA VAL A 29 0.74 -13.71 11.46
C VAL A 29 0.04 -13.10 10.26
N ILE A 30 0.46 -11.89 9.86
CA ILE A 30 0.08 -11.35 8.55
C ILE A 30 0.61 -12.31 7.50
N ASN A 31 -0.29 -13.02 6.81
CA ASN A 31 0.09 -13.83 5.68
C ASN A 31 0.54 -12.88 4.55
N ARG A 32 1.87 -12.68 4.45
CA ARG A 32 2.49 -11.78 3.48
C ARG A 32 2.00 -12.05 2.05
N LYS A 33 1.74 -13.32 1.70
CA LYS A 33 1.20 -13.68 0.38
C LYS A 33 -0.20 -13.12 0.15
N ILE A 34 -1.08 -13.18 1.16
CA ILE A 34 -2.43 -12.60 1.09
C ILE A 34 -2.35 -11.08 0.99
N PHE A 35 -1.54 -10.43 1.83
CA PHE A 35 -1.34 -8.97 1.80
C PHE A 35 -0.83 -8.51 0.42
N ASN A 36 0.26 -9.09 -0.08
CA ASN A 36 0.85 -8.74 -1.37
C ASN A 36 -0.17 -8.90 -2.50
N THR A 37 -0.93 -10.01 -2.49
CA THR A 37 -1.96 -10.28 -3.50
C THR A 37 -3.08 -9.25 -3.45
N ARG A 38 -3.57 -8.89 -2.25
CA ARG A 38 -4.63 -7.89 -2.08
C ARG A 38 -4.16 -6.51 -2.54
N MET A 39 -2.97 -6.10 -2.12
CA MET A 39 -2.38 -4.83 -2.53
C MET A 39 -2.21 -4.76 -4.05
N LEU A 40 -1.65 -5.79 -4.69
CA LEU A 40 -1.50 -5.77 -6.15
C LEU A 40 -2.86 -5.70 -6.87
N LYS A 41 -3.84 -6.51 -6.41
CA LYS A 41 -5.18 -6.56 -7.02
C LYS A 41 -5.91 -5.23 -6.91
N ILE A 42 -5.89 -4.57 -5.74
CA ILE A 42 -6.63 -3.32 -5.53
C ILE A 42 -6.02 -2.19 -6.37
N HIS A 43 -4.70 -2.11 -6.46
CA HIS A 43 -4.03 -1.12 -7.30
C HIS A 43 -4.36 -1.31 -8.78
N ASN A 44 -4.26 -2.55 -9.29
CA ASN A 44 -4.58 -2.82 -10.69
C ASN A 44 -6.07 -2.62 -10.99
N TYR A 45 -6.95 -2.88 -10.02
CA TYR A 45 -8.37 -2.53 -10.13
C TYR A 45 -8.55 -1.03 -10.38
N PHE A 46 -7.97 -0.17 -9.55
CA PHE A 46 -8.12 1.28 -9.70
C PHE A 46 -7.45 1.83 -10.96
N ARG A 47 -6.29 1.29 -11.37
CA ARG A 47 -5.65 1.68 -12.64
C ARG A 47 -6.57 1.44 -13.85
N ARG A 48 -7.24 0.30 -13.88
CA ARG A 48 -8.23 0.00 -14.92
C ARG A 48 -9.49 0.85 -14.78
N ALA A 49 -9.95 1.11 -13.55
CA ALA A 49 -11.14 1.92 -13.31
C ALA A 49 -10.98 3.36 -13.81
N VAL A 50 -9.81 3.97 -13.56
CA VAL A 50 -9.45 5.31 -14.06
C VAL A 50 -9.38 5.31 -15.59
N THR A 51 -8.77 4.29 -16.21
CA THR A 51 -8.72 4.16 -17.68
C THR A 51 -10.11 4.04 -18.30
N LYS A 52 -11.03 3.34 -17.64
CA LYS A 52 -12.42 3.17 -18.08
C LYS A 52 -13.31 4.38 -17.78
N GLY A 53 -12.76 5.40 -17.11
CA GLY A 53 -13.52 6.56 -16.66
C GLY A 53 -14.57 6.27 -15.58
N VAL A 54 -14.50 5.11 -14.91
CA VAL A 54 -15.32 4.76 -13.74
C VAL A 54 -14.93 5.65 -12.56
N VAL A 55 -13.62 5.93 -12.43
CA VAL A 55 -13.06 6.93 -11.53
C VAL A 55 -12.53 8.09 -12.37
N LYS A 56 -12.70 9.34 -11.91
CA LYS A 56 -12.31 10.55 -12.65
C LYS A 56 -11.08 11.22 -12.03
N PRO A 57 -10.25 11.93 -12.82
CA PRO A 57 -10.35 12.10 -14.27
C PRO A 57 -10.02 10.80 -15.04
N CYS A 58 -10.53 10.67 -16.26
CA CYS A 58 -10.15 9.55 -17.12
C CYS A 58 -8.67 9.70 -17.51
N ALA A 59 -7.92 8.60 -17.49
CA ALA A 59 -6.53 8.58 -17.92
C ALA A 59 -6.34 7.75 -19.21
N LYS A 60 -5.21 7.96 -19.88
CA LYS A 60 -4.73 7.06 -20.93
C LYS A 60 -4.58 5.63 -20.36
N PRO A 61 -4.61 4.58 -21.23
CA PRO A 61 -4.42 3.21 -20.79
C PRO A 61 -3.21 3.03 -19.88
N MET A 62 -3.47 2.51 -18.67
CA MET A 62 -2.45 2.22 -17.68
C MET A 62 -2.23 0.71 -17.59
N PRO A 63 -1.01 0.21 -17.85
CA PRO A 63 -0.73 -1.23 -17.75
C PRO A 63 -0.87 -1.71 -16.30
N ASP A 64 -1.26 -2.96 -16.12
CA ASP A 64 -1.28 -3.60 -14.81
C ASP A 64 0.15 -3.67 -14.24
N LEU A 65 0.25 -3.46 -12.93
CA LEU A 65 1.51 -3.55 -12.20
C LEU A 65 1.80 -5.00 -11.82
N THR A 66 3.07 -5.27 -11.56
CA THR A 66 3.58 -6.53 -11.04
C THR A 66 4.17 -6.32 -9.65
N TRP A 67 4.16 -7.37 -8.83
CA TRP A 67 4.80 -7.31 -7.52
C TRP A 67 6.32 -7.35 -7.68
N ASN A 68 7.03 -6.42 -7.04
CA ASN A 68 8.50 -6.42 -6.99
C ASN A 68 8.97 -6.75 -5.55
N PRO A 69 9.64 -7.90 -5.32
CA PRO A 69 10.08 -8.29 -3.99
C PRO A 69 11.17 -7.37 -3.41
N VAL A 70 11.99 -6.71 -4.24
CA VAL A 70 13.03 -5.78 -3.80
C VAL A 70 12.39 -4.51 -3.24
N LEU A 71 11.43 -3.92 -3.96
CA LEU A 71 10.68 -2.75 -3.48
C LEU A 71 9.92 -3.07 -2.19
N ALA A 72 9.26 -4.22 -2.13
CA ALA A 72 8.55 -4.65 -0.93
C ALA A 72 9.48 -4.80 0.30
N SER A 73 10.69 -5.34 0.09
CA SER A 73 11.67 -5.47 1.16
C SER A 73 12.17 -4.11 1.64
N ALA A 74 12.38 -3.16 0.74
CA ALA A 74 12.77 -1.79 1.08
C ALA A 74 11.65 -1.07 1.86
N SER A 75 10.40 -1.16 1.39
CA SER A 75 9.23 -0.61 2.09
C SER A 75 9.07 -1.16 3.50
N GLN A 76 9.24 -2.47 3.67
CA GLN A 76 9.13 -3.14 4.96
C GLN A 76 10.21 -2.63 5.93
N LYS A 77 11.46 -2.51 5.47
CA LYS A 77 12.57 -2.00 6.28
C LYS A 77 12.32 -0.55 6.74
N TRP A 78 11.75 0.29 5.88
CA TRP A 78 11.39 1.67 6.26
C TRP A 78 10.24 1.69 7.26
N ALA A 79 9.17 0.92 7.01
CA ALA A 79 8.02 0.79 7.90
C ALA A 79 8.39 0.36 9.34
N GLU A 80 9.39 -0.51 9.47
CA GLU A 80 9.92 -0.99 10.75
C GLU A 80 10.58 0.11 11.60
N GLY A 81 10.99 1.22 10.99
CA GLY A 81 11.49 2.40 11.71
C GLY A 81 10.40 3.13 12.51
N CYS A 82 9.13 2.86 12.21
CA CYS A 82 7.98 3.47 12.87
C CYS A 82 8.06 5.01 12.88
N VAL A 83 8.50 5.57 11.75
CA VAL A 83 8.50 6.99 11.42
C VAL A 83 7.50 7.20 10.29
N TYR A 84 6.60 8.17 10.44
CA TYR A 84 5.67 8.56 9.38
C TYR A 84 6.25 9.71 8.58
N ASP A 85 7.26 9.40 7.77
CA ASP A 85 7.92 10.33 6.86
C ASP A 85 8.42 9.58 5.62
N HIS A 86 8.77 10.30 4.56
CA HIS A 86 9.30 9.70 3.33
C HIS A 86 10.74 9.21 3.50
N ASP A 87 11.08 8.06 2.93
CA ASP A 87 12.47 7.56 2.95
C ASP A 87 13.32 8.29 1.91
N ASP A 88 14.17 9.21 2.36
CA ASP A 88 15.11 9.95 1.50
C ASP A 88 16.10 9.04 0.75
N ASN A 89 16.28 7.80 1.19
CA ASN A 89 17.20 6.81 0.61
C ASN A 89 16.49 5.68 -0.15
N ARG A 90 15.21 5.85 -0.51
CA ARG A 90 14.41 4.85 -1.26
C ARG A 90 14.89 4.55 -2.69
N GLY A 91 15.88 5.30 -3.17
CA GLY A 91 16.45 5.18 -4.51
C GLY A 91 15.82 6.11 -5.54
N ASP A 92 16.56 6.34 -6.62
CA ASP A 92 16.15 7.25 -7.69
C ASP A 92 14.92 6.72 -8.43
N ASN A 93 13.98 7.62 -8.73
CA ASN A 93 12.74 7.31 -9.47
C ASN A 93 11.82 6.29 -8.79
N VAL A 94 11.98 6.07 -7.48
CA VAL A 94 11.08 5.27 -6.66
C VAL A 94 10.06 6.18 -5.98
N GLY A 95 8.80 6.09 -6.42
CA GLY A 95 7.69 6.78 -5.77
C GLY A 95 7.23 6.04 -4.51
N GLU A 96 6.73 6.77 -3.51
CA GLU A 96 6.35 6.20 -2.22
C GLU A 96 4.98 6.75 -1.78
N ASN A 97 4.09 5.89 -1.27
CA ASN A 97 3.00 6.35 -0.40
C ASN A 97 3.18 5.75 0.99
N LEU A 98 2.68 6.51 1.96
CA LEU A 98 2.64 6.13 3.36
C LEU A 98 1.18 6.12 3.80
N SER A 99 0.83 5.19 4.67
CA SER A 99 -0.45 5.15 5.35
C SER A 99 -0.23 4.70 6.77
N TYR A 100 -0.94 5.30 7.72
CA TYR A 100 -0.95 4.84 9.11
C TYR A 100 -2.38 4.87 9.63
N SER A 101 -2.64 4.04 10.63
CA SER A 101 -3.90 4.07 11.35
C SER A 101 -3.64 3.71 12.81
N PHE A 102 -4.48 4.24 13.69
CA PHE A 102 -4.52 3.79 15.06
C PHE A 102 -5.57 2.69 15.18
N ASP A 103 -5.19 1.52 15.69
CA ASP A 103 -6.20 0.55 16.09
C ASP A 103 -6.94 1.08 17.32
N ARG A 104 -8.21 1.47 17.12
CA ARG A 104 -9.10 1.95 18.18
C ARG A 104 -9.66 0.81 19.04
N LYS A 105 -9.43 -0.46 18.69
CA LYS A 105 -9.96 -1.64 19.41
C LYS A 105 -9.03 -2.25 20.45
N ALA A 106 -7.80 -1.74 20.61
CA ALA A 106 -6.95 -2.09 21.75
C ALA A 106 -7.39 -1.31 23.01
N LYS A 107 -8.49 -1.73 23.63
CA LYS A 107 -8.84 -1.46 25.02
C LYS A 107 -8.61 -2.71 25.85
#